data_AF-A0A3M7S0U7-F1
#
_entry.id   AF-A0A3M7S0U7-F1
#
_cell.length_a   1.000
_cell.length_b   1.000
_cell.length_c   1.000
_cell.angle_alpha   90.00
_cell.angle_beta   90.00
_cell.angle_gamma   90.00
#
_symmetry.space_group_name_H-M   'P 1'
#
loop_
_entity.id
_entity.type
_entity.pdbx_description
1 polymer ?
#
loop_
_entity_poly.entity_id
_entity_poly.type
_entity_poly.pdbx_seq_one_letter_code
_entity_poly.pdbx_strand_id
1 'polypeptide(L)'
;GTDINPRRFDHTKGVGTTLYASPEQLNGKIYDLKTDIYSLGIILFELFCPFNTEMERIILIRELKVDQKLPQKMENELIDVV
;
A
#
# COMPACT_ATOMS: atom_id res chain seq x y z
N GLY A 1 34.12 4.19 -24.73
CA GLY A 1 32.82 4.86 -24.57
C GLY A 1 31.91 3.95 -23.82
N THR A 2 31.61 4.28 -22.56
CA THR A 2 30.42 3.84 -21.81
C THR A 2 30.28 4.85 -20.68
N ASP A 3 29.37 5.81 -20.86
CA ASP A 3 29.14 6.91 -19.93
C ASP A 3 28.52 6.37 -18.63
N ILE A 4 29.26 6.50 -17.52
CA ILE A 4 28.73 6.33 -16.17
C ILE A 4 27.91 7.58 -15.81
N ASN A 5 26.62 7.55 -16.10
CA ASN A 5 25.68 8.58 -15.66
C ASN A 5 24.98 8.12 -14.37
N PRO A 6 25.32 8.63 -13.17
CA PRO A 6 24.70 8.20 -11.92
C PRO A 6 23.31 8.85 -11.69
N ARG A 7 22.64 9.39 -12.72
CA ARG A 7 21.39 10.15 -12.55
C ARG A 7 20.12 9.42 -12.98
N ARG A 8 20.02 8.12 -12.73
CA ARG A 8 18.74 7.42 -12.76
C ARG A 8 18.65 6.49 -11.56
N PHE A 9 17.46 6.39 -10.99
CA PHE A 9 17.07 5.52 -9.86
C PHE A 9 17.31 6.07 -8.45
N ASP A 10 16.52 7.06 -8.01
CA ASP A 10 16.05 7.13 -6.61
C ASP A 10 14.94 8.18 -6.38
N HIS A 11 13.77 7.99 -7.00
CA HIS A 11 12.53 8.59 -6.50
C HIS A 11 11.41 7.56 -6.27
N THR A 12 11.58 6.30 -6.73
CA THR A 12 10.56 5.25 -6.64
C THR A 12 11.13 3.88 -6.22
N LYS A 13 12.25 3.83 -5.49
CA LYS A 13 12.69 2.58 -4.85
C LYS A 13 11.61 2.14 -3.85
N GLY A 14 10.79 1.18 -4.27
CA GLY A 14 9.88 0.46 -3.37
C GLY A 14 8.69 1.27 -2.84
N VAL A 15 8.15 2.22 -3.60
CA VAL A 15 6.93 2.95 -3.20
C VAL A 15 5.68 2.44 -3.94
N GLY A 16 5.81 2.00 -5.19
CA GLY A 16 4.66 1.54 -5.98
C GLY A 16 4.19 0.13 -5.61
N THR A 17 4.95 -0.90 -5.99
CA THR A 17 4.51 -2.31 -5.88
C THR A 17 4.54 -2.84 -4.44
N THR A 18 5.55 -2.46 -3.65
CA THR A 18 5.74 -2.91 -2.26
C THR A 18 4.71 -2.35 -1.28
N LEU A 19 3.98 -1.29 -1.67
CA LEU A 19 2.91 -0.76 -0.84
C LEU A 19 1.74 -1.74 -0.71
N TYR A 20 1.43 -2.46 -1.80
CA TYR A 20 0.41 -3.52 -1.83
C TYR A 20 0.95 -4.87 -1.37
N ALA A 21 2.27 -5.07 -1.40
CA ALA A 21 2.88 -6.34 -1.07
C ALA A 21 2.60 -6.76 0.38
N SER A 22 2.33 -8.04 0.54
CA SER A 22 2.10 -8.66 1.83
C SER A 22 3.39 -8.72 2.66
N PRO A 23 3.30 -8.76 4.00
CA PRO A 23 4.49 -8.87 4.84
C PRO A 23 5.30 -10.14 4.54
N GLU A 24 4.67 -11.24 4.13
CA GLU A 24 5.36 -12.45 3.71
C GLU A 24 6.11 -12.28 2.38
N GLN A 25 5.57 -11.54 1.41
CA GLN A 25 6.31 -11.17 0.18
C GLN A 25 7.55 -10.34 0.49
N LEU A 26 7.41 -9.34 1.36
CA LEU A 26 8.53 -8.45 1.74
C LEU A 26 9.64 -9.20 2.47
N ASN A 27 9.29 -10.25 3.21
CA ASN A 27 10.24 -11.10 3.92
C ASN A 27 10.82 -12.24 3.06
N GLY A 28 10.52 -12.28 1.76
CA GLY A 28 11.01 -13.32 0.84
C GLY A 28 10.49 -14.72 1.15
N LYS A 29 9.36 -14.84 1.85
CA LYS A 29 8.70 -16.13 2.11
C LYS A 29 7.95 -16.60 0.86
N ILE A 30 7.54 -17.87 0.88
CA ILE A 30 6.81 -18.48 -0.22
C ILE A 30 5.50 -17.71 -0.46
N TYR A 31 5.37 -17.19 -1.67
CA TYR A 31 4.17 -16.54 -2.19
C TYR A 31 3.02 -17.55 -2.31
N ASP A 32 1.85 -17.22 -1.77
CA ASP A 32 0.66 -18.06 -1.80
C ASP A 32 -0.60 -17.24 -2.17
N LEU A 33 -1.76 -17.89 -2.27
CA LEU A 33 -3.03 -17.19 -2.57
C LEU A 33 -3.37 -16.09 -1.54
N LYS A 34 -2.93 -16.22 -0.29
CA LYS A 34 -3.24 -15.23 0.77
C LYS A 34 -2.52 -13.91 0.51
N THR A 35 -1.36 -13.97 -0.13
CA THR A 35 -0.64 -12.78 -0.57
C THR A 35 -1.45 -11.93 -1.56
N ASP A 36 -2.16 -12.56 -2.50
CA ASP A 36 -3.01 -11.83 -3.45
C ASP A 36 -4.24 -11.24 -2.75
N ILE A 37 -4.82 -11.98 -1.80
CA ILE A 37 -5.94 -11.50 -0.98
C ILE A 37 -5.50 -10.29 -0.16
N TYR A 38 -4.28 -10.28 0.38
CA TYR A 38 -3.72 -9.13 1.08
C TYR A 38 -3.63 -7.91 0.16
N SER A 39 -3.04 -8.08 -1.02
CA SER A 39 -2.89 -6.99 -2.00
C SER A 39 -4.24 -6.44 -2.44
N LEU A 40 -5.22 -7.33 -2.66
CA LEU A 40 -6.60 -6.96 -2.96
C LEU A 40 -7.25 -6.15 -1.83
N GLY A 41 -6.98 -6.49 -0.56
CA GLY A 41 -7.46 -5.73 0.60
C GLY A 41 -6.98 -4.28 0.59
N ILE A 42 -5.70 -4.05 0.25
CA ILE A 42 -5.14 -2.69 0.12
C ILE A 42 -5.77 -1.94 -1.05
N ILE A 43 -5.99 -2.61 -2.19
CA ILE A 43 -6.65 -2.00 -3.35
C ILE A 43 -8.10 -1.62 -3.02
N LEU A 44 -8.86 -2.52 -2.37
CA LEU A 44 -10.22 -2.24 -1.94
C LEU A 44 -10.24 -1.03 -0.98
N PHE A 45 -9.32 -0.98 -0.02
CA PHE A 45 -9.15 0.16 0.86
C PHE A 45 -8.96 1.49 0.09
N GLU A 46 -8.10 1.52 -0.93
CA GLU A 46 -7.91 2.70 -1.77
C GLU A 46 -9.17 3.09 -2.57
N LEU A 47 -9.97 2.11 -3.01
CA LEU A 47 -11.21 2.37 -3.74
C LEU A 47 -12.29 3.00 -2.86
N PHE A 48 -12.38 2.60 -1.58
CA PHE A 48 -13.35 3.14 -0.63
C PHE A 48 -12.88 4.43 0.05
N CYS A 49 -11.58 4.68 0.12
CA CYS A 49 -11.03 5.88 0.75
C CYS A 49 -10.33 6.78 -0.29
N PRO A 50 -11.06 7.69 -0.97
CA PRO A 50 -10.42 8.60 -1.92
C PRO A 50 -9.46 9.57 -1.20
N PHE A 51 -8.27 9.75 -1.76
CA PHE A 51 -7.20 10.62 -1.25
C PHE A 51 -6.97 11.82 -2.17
N ASN A 52 -6.56 12.96 -1.61
CA ASN A 52 -6.26 14.16 -2.41
C ASN A 52 -4.78 14.23 -2.78
N THR A 53 -3.92 13.62 -1.96
CA THR A 53 -2.46 13.63 -2.17
C THR A 53 -1.86 12.23 -2.03
N GLU A 54 -0.73 12.02 -2.72
CA GLU A 54 0.02 10.77 -2.62
C GLU A 54 0.59 10.53 -1.22
N MET A 55 0.89 11.60 -0.47
CA MET A 55 1.38 11.48 0.91
C MET A 55 0.30 11.00 1.86
N GLU A 56 -0.94 11.48 1.73
CA GLU A 56 -2.08 10.98 2.50
C GLU A 56 -2.28 9.48 2.27
N ARG A 57 -2.24 9.05 1.01
CA ARG A 57 -2.34 7.64 0.62
C ARG A 57 -1.26 6.79 1.28
N ILE A 58 0.01 7.21 1.21
CA ILE A 58 1.13 6.46 1.79
C ILE A 58 1.01 6.37 3.32
N ILE A 59 0.62 7.46 4.00
CA ILE A 59 0.46 7.47 5.46
C ILE A 59 -0.63 6.50 5.89
N LEU A 60 -1.81 6.59 5.27
CA LEU A 60 -2.96 5.76 5.65
C LEU A 60 -2.71 4.28 5.37
N ILE A 61 -2.08 3.94 4.24
CA ILE A 61 -1.72 2.54 3.97
C ILE A 61 -0.66 2.05 4.95
N ARG A 62 0.29 2.90 5.39
CA ARG A 62 1.23 2.51 6.45
C ARG A 62 0.54 2.25 7.78
N GLU A 63 -0.37 3.13 8.20
CA GLU A 63 -1.16 2.93 9.42
C GLU A 63 -2.00 1.65 9.35
N LEU A 64 -2.61 1.37 8.20
CA LEU A 64 -3.34 0.13 7.98
C LEU A 64 -2.44 -1.11 8.09
N LYS A 65 -1.23 -1.05 7.51
CA LYS A 65 -0.30 -2.19 7.48
C LYS A 65 0.39 -2.44 8.83
N VAL A 66 0.75 -1.38 9.55
CA VAL A 66 1.55 -1.47 10.78
C VAL A 66 0.67 -1.45 12.02
N ASP A 67 -0.25 -0.49 12.10
CA ASP A 67 -1.08 -0.26 13.27
C ASP A 67 -2.42 -0.99 13.20
N GLN A 68 -2.76 -1.59 12.06
CA GLN A 68 -4.04 -2.28 11.79
C GLN A 68 -5.26 -1.38 12.09
N LYS A 69 -5.10 -0.07 11.89
CA LYS A 69 -6.14 0.92 12.09
C LYS A 69 -6.80 1.26 10.79
N LEU A 70 -8.13 1.30 10.80
CA LEU A 70 -8.90 1.86 9.70
C LEU A 70 -8.99 3.39 9.89
N PRO A 71 -8.97 4.18 8.80
CA PRO A 71 -9.25 5.59 8.88
C PRO A 71 -10.69 5.79 9.36
N GLN A 72 -10.88 6.77 10.23
CA GLN A 72 -12.17 7.09 10.83
C GLN A 72 -13.26 7.41 9.78
N LYS A 73 -12.86 7.89 8.59
CA LYS A 73 -13.76 8.11 7.45
C LYS A 73 -14.46 6.82 7.01
N MET A 74 -13.77 5.67 7.03
CA MET A 74 -14.38 4.38 6.69
C MET A 74 -15.26 3.84 7.81
N GLU A 75 -14.89 4.06 9.08
CA GLU A 75 -15.71 3.63 10.22
C GLU A 75 -17.11 4.26 10.19
N ASN A 76 -17.20 5.52 9.78
CA ASN A 76 -18.47 6.24 9.66
C ASN A 76 -19.32 5.73 8.48
N GLU A 77 -18.73 5.43 7.32
CA GLU A 77 -19.47 4.90 6.17
C GLU A 77 -19.95 3.46 6.38
N LEU A 78 -19.25 2.65 7.16
CA LEU A 78 -19.71 1.30 7.53
C LEU A 78 -20.95 1.32 8.43
N ILE A 79 -21.14 2.37 9.23
CA ILE A 79 -22.30 2.50 10.13
C ILE A 79 -23.58 2.83 9.34
N ASP A 80 -23.49 3.54 8.22
CA ASP A 80 -24.67 3.89 7.40
C ASP A 80 -25.21 2.72 6.56
N VAL A 81 -24.52 1.58 6.53
CA VAL A 81 -24.89 0.38 5.74
C VAL A 81 -25.54 -0.71 6.62
N VAL A 82 -25.61 -0.53 7.95
CA VAL A 82 -26.19 -1.50 8.91
C VAL A 82 -27.37 -0.90 9.65
#